data_AF-A0A2T5ZWQ6-F1
#
_entry.id   AF-A0A2T5ZWQ6-F1
#
_cell.length_a   1.000
_cell.length_b   1.000
_cell.length_c   1.000
_cell.angle_alpha   90.00
_cell.angle_beta   90.00
_cell.angle_gamma   90.00
#
_symmetry.space_group_name_H-M   'P 1'
#
loop_
_entity.id
_entity.type
_entity.pdbx_description
1 polymer ?
#
loop_
_entity_poly.entity_id
_entity_poly.type
_entity_poly.pdbx_seq_one_letter_code
_entity_poly.pdbx_strand_id
1 'polypeptide(L)' 'MEGKVLARIAAIVFVAIAIAATVIEMTRKEAPVPASTAPALQPSADPLRATLRRCQQLGEAASSDADCLAAWAE' A
#
# COMPACT_ATOMS: atom_id res chain seq x y z
N MET A 1 -34.78 -17.55 15.74
CA MET A 1 -34.92 -16.91 14.42
C MET A 1 -33.61 -16.23 13.98
N GLU A 2 -32.79 -15.73 14.92
CA GLU A 2 -31.51 -15.04 14.66
C GLU A 2 -30.39 -15.89 14.01
N GLY A 3 -30.27 -17.17 14.35
CA GLY A 3 -29.17 -18.02 13.84
C GLY A 3 -29.19 -18.21 12.30
N LYS A 4 -30.39 -18.20 11.70
CA LYS A 4 -30.55 -18.30 10.24
C LYS A 4 -30.13 -17.01 9.54
N VAL A 5 -30.29 -15.86 10.20
CA VAL A 5 -29.86 -14.55 9.68
C VAL A 5 -28.35 -14.44 9.74
N LEU A 6 -27.73 -14.83 10.86
CA LEU A 6 -26.26 -14.84 11.02
C LEU A 6 -25.59 -15.78 10.01
N ALA A 7 -26.13 -16.98 9.80
CA ALA A 7 -25.63 -17.90 8.78
C ALA A 7 -25.70 -17.31 7.37
N ARG A 8 -26.77 -16.56 7.06
CA ARG A 8 -26.94 -15.91 5.76
C ARG A 8 -25.95 -14.77 5.57
N ILE A 9 -25.69 -13.97 6.61
CA ILE A 9 -24.70 -12.89 6.58
C ILE A 9 -23.30 -13.48 6.34
N ALA A 10 -22.93 -14.53 7.08
CA ALA A 10 -21.65 -15.20 6.90
C ALA A 10 -21.48 -15.75 5.47
N ALA A 11 -22.52 -16.37 4.91
CA ALA A 11 -22.51 -16.85 3.53
C ALA A 11 -22.33 -15.71 2.52
N ILE A 12 -23.03 -14.58 2.70
CA ILE A 12 -22.91 -13.41 1.81
C ILE A 12 -21.49 -12.83 1.86
N VAL A 13 -20.93 -12.66 3.06
CA VAL A 13 -19.56 -12.14 3.24
C VAL A 13 -18.55 -13.07 2.57
N PHE A 14 -18.68 -14.38 2.75
CA PHE A 14 -17.79 -15.35 2.13
C PHE A 14 -17.86 -15.28 0.59
N VAL A 15 -19.07 -15.20 0.02
CA VAL A 15 -19.26 -15.05 -1.43
C VAL A 15 -18.65 -13.73 -1.92
N ALA A 16 -18.83 -12.63 -1.19
CA ALA A 16 -18.24 -11.34 -1.55
C ALA A 16 -16.71 -11.39 -1.57
N ILE A 17 -16.09 -12.02 -0.56
CA ILE A 17 -14.63 -12.21 -0.51
C ILE A 17 -14.15 -13.09 -1.68
N ALA A 18 -14.86 -14.17 -1.98
CA ALA A 18 -14.53 -15.05 -3.10
C ALA A 18 -14.56 -14.29 -4.44
N ILE A 19 -15.59 -13.49 -4.68
CA ILE A 19 -15.70 -12.65 -5.89
C ILE A 19 -14.54 -11.65 -5.96
N ALA A 20 -14.27 -10.91 -4.88
CA ALA A 20 -13.17 -9.95 -4.84
C ALA A 20 -11.81 -10.62 -5.14
N ALA A 21 -11.55 -11.80 -4.56
CA ALA A 21 -10.35 -12.57 -4.84
C ALA A 21 -10.25 -12.99 -6.32
N THR A 22 -11.35 -13.45 -6.93
CA THR A 22 -11.36 -13.83 -8.35
C THR A 22 -11.10 -12.64 -9.28
N VAL A 23 -11.67 -11.47 -8.97
CA VAL A 23 -11.46 -10.24 -9.74
C VAL A 23 -10.00 -9.81 -9.65
N ILE A 24 -9.38 -9.88 -8.47
CA ILE A 24 -7.95 -9.55 -8.30
C ILE A 24 -7.08 -10.53 -9.09
N GLU A 25 -7.35 -11.83 -9.02
CA GLU A 25 -6.59 -12.86 -9.76
C GLU A 25 -6.69 -12.63 -11.28
N MET A 26 -7.90 -12.41 -11.79
CA MET A 26 -8.14 -12.10 -13.21
C MET A 26 -7.45 -10.81 -13.64
N THR A 27 -7.56 -9.73 -12.86
CA THR A 27 -6.88 -8.46 -13.13
C THR A 27 -5.36 -8.64 -13.15
N ARG A 28 -4.82 -9.51 -12.29
CA ARG A 28 -3.39 -9.79 -12.20
C ARG A 28 -2.88 -10.71 -13.32
N LYS A 29 -3.77 -11.46 -13.97
CA LYS A 29 -3.49 -12.34 -15.11
C LYS A 29 -3.64 -11.62 -16.46
N GLU A 30 -4.56 -10.66 -16.54
CA GLU A 30 -4.82 -9.85 -17.74
C GLU A 30 -3.95 -8.59 -17.82
N ALA A 31 -3.57 -7.99 -16.69
CA ALA A 31 -2.46 -7.07 -16.68
C ALA A 31 -1.17 -7.92 -16.70
N PRO A 32 -0.30 -7.80 -17.72
CA PRO A 32 1.12 -7.95 -17.41
C PRO A 32 1.30 -7.04 -16.20
N VAL A 33 1.78 -7.56 -15.07
CA VAL A 33 2.29 -6.71 -13.99
C VAL A 33 3.00 -5.58 -14.72
N PRO A 34 2.53 -4.32 -14.68
CA PRO A 34 3.37 -3.25 -15.16
C PRO A 34 4.54 -3.43 -14.22
N ALA A 35 5.62 -4.03 -14.74
CA ALA A 35 6.88 -4.14 -14.04
C ALA A 35 7.05 -2.73 -13.57
N SER A 36 6.84 -2.50 -12.26
CA SER A 36 6.62 -1.17 -11.75
C SER A 36 7.78 -0.41 -12.33
N THR A 37 7.51 0.43 -13.33
CA THR A 37 8.47 1.38 -13.81
C THR A 37 8.38 2.43 -12.73
N ALA A 38 8.78 2.03 -11.50
CA ALA A 38 9.45 2.88 -10.56
C ALA A 38 10.34 3.70 -11.47
N PRO A 39 10.00 4.98 -11.70
CA PRO A 39 10.69 5.80 -12.68
C PRO A 39 12.16 5.56 -12.42
N ALA A 40 12.86 5.00 -13.43
CA ALA A 40 14.24 4.55 -13.29
C ALA A 40 14.94 5.62 -12.49
N LEU A 41 15.36 5.29 -11.25
CA LEU A 41 15.71 6.26 -10.22
C LEU A 41 16.52 7.36 -10.89
N GLN A 42 15.87 8.46 -11.28
CA GLN A 42 16.61 9.63 -11.64
C GLN A 42 17.39 9.91 -10.37
N PRO A 43 18.73 10.00 -10.41
CA PRO A 43 19.51 10.43 -9.27
C PRO A 43 18.75 11.60 -8.70
N SER A 44 18.34 11.50 -7.43
CA SER A 44 17.42 12.45 -6.81
C SER A 44 17.97 13.85 -7.06
N ALA A 45 17.51 14.52 -8.12
CA ALA A 45 18.03 15.84 -8.49
C ALA A 45 17.67 16.83 -7.38
N ASP A 46 16.69 16.44 -6.58
CA ASP A 46 16.27 17.07 -5.36
C ASP A 46 16.86 16.34 -4.14
N PRO A 47 17.79 16.95 -3.38
CA PRO A 47 18.29 16.39 -2.13
C PRO A 47 17.18 16.12 -1.11
N LEU A 48 16.05 16.85 -1.17
CA LEU A 48 14.92 16.67 -0.27
C LEU A 48 14.32 15.27 -0.40
N ARG A 49 14.14 14.77 -1.63
CA ARG A 49 13.64 13.41 -1.88
C ARG A 49 14.56 12.31 -1.37
N ALA A 50 15.87 12.55 -1.33
CA ALA A 50 16.82 11.60 -0.77
C ALA A 50 16.66 11.54 0.76
N THR A 51 16.55 12.69 1.41
CA THR A 51 16.33 12.79 2.85
C THR A 51 14.99 12.19 3.26
N LEU A 52 13.90 12.50 2.55
CA LEU A 52 12.58 11.93 2.82
C LEU A 52 12.57 10.40 2.74
N ARG A 53 13.29 9.80 1.76
CA ARG A 53 13.42 8.33 1.67
C ARG A 53 14.20 7.75 2.84
N ARG A 54 15.27 8.41 3.28
CA ARG A 54 16.02 8.00 4.47
C ARG A 54 15.13 8.03 5.72
N CYS A 55 14.35 9.09 5.90
CA CYS A 55 13.40 9.22 7.01
C CYS A 55 12.32 8.13 6.99
N GLN A 56 11.80 7.78 5.80
CA GLN A 56 10.86 6.66 5.67
C GLN A 56 11.49 5.31 6.07
N GLN A 57 12.77 5.08 5.77
CA GLN A 57 13.47 3.86 6.16
C GLN A 57 13.74 3.77 7.67
N LEU A 58 13.88 4.93 8.35
CA LEU A 58 14.02 5.01 9.81
C LEU A 58 12.71 4.71 10.55
N GLY A 59 11.56 4.94 9.91
CA GLY A 59 10.25 4.66 10.49
C GLY A 59 9.97 5.50 11.72
N GLU A 60 9.64 4.86 12.85
CA GLU A 60 9.28 5.56 14.09
C GLU A 60 10.43 6.42 14.65
N ALA A 61 11.68 5.97 14.47
CA ALA A 61 12.86 6.74 14.89
C ALA A 61 12.97 8.12 14.19
N ALA A 62 12.41 8.26 12.98
CA ALA A 62 12.42 9.53 12.25
C ALA A 62 11.61 10.63 12.95
N SER A 63 10.66 10.26 13.82
CA SER A 63 9.88 11.24 14.60
C SER A 63 10.71 12.02 15.62
N SER A 64 11.87 11.47 16.01
CA SER A 64 12.82 12.08 16.95
C SER A 64 14.07 12.66 16.27
N ASP A 65 14.19 12.48 14.95
CA ASP A 65 15.36 12.89 14.18
C ASP A 65 15.18 14.31 13.64
N ALA A 66 16.08 15.22 14.02
CA ALA A 66 15.99 16.64 13.67
C ALA A 66 16.12 16.89 12.15
N ASP A 67 16.93 16.10 11.45
CA ASP A 67 17.11 16.23 10.00
C ASP A 67 15.82 15.80 9.27
N CYS A 68 15.15 14.78 9.80
CA CYS A 68 13.85 14.34 9.29
C CYS A 68 12.72 15.34 9.53
N LEU A 69 12.67 15.93 10.73
CA LEU A 69 11.70 16.98 11.04
C LEU A 69 11.88 18.21 10.15
N ALA A 70 13.13 18.63 9.90
CA ALA A 70 13.44 19.72 8.98
C ALA A 70 13.00 19.39 7.55
N ALA A 71 13.31 18.20 7.06
CA ALA A 71 12.95 17.78 5.70
C ALA A 71 11.43 17.65 5.45
N TRP A 72 10.61 17.50 6.49
CA TRP A 72 9.14 17.51 6.36
C TRP A 72 8.53 18.91 6.42
N ALA A 73 9.30 19.92 6.86
CA ALA A 73 8.83 21.29 6.97
C ALA A 73 9.01 22.11 5.67
N GLU A 74 9.84 21.60 4.74
CA GLU A 74 10.04 22.12 3.37
C GLU A 74 8.88 21.72 2.43
#